data_AF-A0A1G7UHD3-F1
#
_entry.id   AF-A0A1G7UHD3-F1
#
_cell.length_a   1.000
_cell.length_b   1.000
_cell.length_c   1.000
_cell.angle_alpha   90.00
_cell.angle_beta   90.00
_cell.angle_gamma   90.00
#
_symmetry.space_group_name_H-M   'P 1'
#
loop_
_entity.id
_entity.type
_entity.pdbx_description
1 polymer ?
#
loop_
_entity_poly.entity_id
_entity_poly.type
_entity_poly.pdbx_seq_one_letter_code
_entity_poly.pdbx_strand_id
1 'polypeptide(L)' 'MGGEPVRARGVPASRVTSGGYGHRVDASIAYACLPVDVEVGEQVEVGVSGMWVPAVVAVEPLYGPEYLRVRTPPR' A
#
# COMPACT_ATOMS: atom_id res chain seq x y z
N MET A 1 4.76 3.20 10.39
CA MET A 1 3.56 4.03 10.13
C MET A 1 2.33 3.19 10.42
N GLY A 2 1.22 3.85 10.78
CA GLY A 2 -0.05 3.21 11.14
C GLY A 2 -1.05 4.24 11.69
N GLY A 3 -2.25 4.27 11.11
CA GLY A 3 -3.34 5.17 11.50
C GLY A 3 -3.50 6.42 10.62
N GLU A 4 -2.58 6.67 9.69
CA GLU A 4 -2.65 7.79 8.74
C GLU A 4 -3.92 7.73 7.89
N PRO A 5 -4.62 8.85 7.64
CA PRO A 5 -5.83 8.86 6.84
C PRO A 5 -5.53 8.59 5.36
N VAL A 6 -6.43 7.88 4.69
CA VAL A 6 -6.37 7.58 3.25
C VAL A 6 -7.63 8.12 2.59
N ARG A 7 -7.47 8.79 1.45
CA ARG A 7 -8.59 9.26 0.63
C ARG A 7 -8.43 8.84 -0.83
N ALA A 8 -9.54 8.59 -1.50
CA ALA A 8 -9.62 8.30 -2.92
C ALA A 8 -10.51 9.34 -3.59
N ARG A 9 -10.07 9.91 -4.72
CA ARG A 9 -10.82 10.94 -5.47
C ARG A 9 -11.23 12.13 -4.57
N GLY A 10 -10.36 12.49 -3.62
CA GLY A 10 -10.60 13.56 -2.64
C GLY A 10 -11.52 13.19 -1.46
N VAL A 11 -12.10 11.99 -1.44
CA VAL A 11 -13.04 11.54 -0.40
C VAL A 11 -12.35 10.63 0.62
N PRO A 12 -12.47 10.89 1.93
CA PRO A 12 -11.95 9.99 2.96
C PRO A 12 -12.47 8.56 2.78
N ALA A 13 -11.54 7.61 2.70
CA ALA A 13 -11.83 6.22 2.38
C ALA A 13 -11.56 5.31 3.58
N SER A 14 -10.37 5.43 4.18
CA SER A 14 -9.95 4.58 5.30
C SER A 14 -8.70 5.13 5.99
N ARG A 15 -7.93 4.26 6.66
CA ARG A 15 -6.65 4.57 7.28
C ARG A 15 -5.62 3.50 6.99
N VAL A 16 -4.35 3.87 7.06
CA VAL A 16 -3.21 2.96 6.97
C VAL A 16 -3.25 1.97 8.13
N THR A 17 -3.18 0.67 7.82
CA THR A 17 -3.11 -0.40 8.83
C THR A 17 -1.66 -0.73 9.18
N SER A 18 -0.80 -0.78 8.17
CA SER A 18 0.64 -0.96 8.30
C SER A 18 1.36 -0.21 7.18
N GLY A 19 2.59 0.23 7.45
CA GLY A 19 3.40 0.88 6.42
C GLY A 19 4.86 1.00 6.82
N GLY A 20 5.73 1.06 5.81
CA GLY A 20 7.18 1.09 5.95
C GLY A 20 7.89 1.30 4.61
N TYR A 21 9.22 1.34 4.64
CA TYR A 21 10.02 1.49 3.42
C TYR A 21 10.41 0.13 2.84
N GLY A 22 10.00 -0.14 1.60
CA GLY A 22 10.35 -1.33 0.87
C GLY A 22 11.70 -1.18 0.18
N HIS A 23 12.80 -1.53 0.86
CA HIS A 23 14.15 -1.39 0.31
C HIS A 23 14.39 -2.09 -1.04
N ARG A 24 13.65 -3.17 -1.35
CA ARG A 24 13.78 -3.88 -2.64
C ARG A 24 13.03 -3.21 -3.79
N VAL A 25 12.04 -2.38 -3.47
CA VAL A 25 11.24 -1.64 -4.46
C VAL A 25 11.54 -0.14 -4.44
N ASP A 26 12.47 0.27 -3.56
CA ASP A 26 12.93 1.64 -3.35
C ASP A 26 11.79 2.65 -3.16
N ALA A 27 10.78 2.27 -2.38
CA ALA A 27 9.58 3.06 -2.19
C ALA A 27 8.95 2.86 -0.81
N SER A 28 8.23 3.89 -0.34
CA SER A 28 7.32 3.78 0.80
C SER A 28 6.09 2.95 0.43
N ILE A 29 5.72 2.01 1.28
CA ILE A 29 4.58 1.10 1.11
C ILE A 29 3.61 1.31 2.28
N ALA A 30 2.31 1.31 1.99
CA ALA A 30 1.26 1.36 2.98
C ALA A 30 0.11 0.44 2.59
N TYR A 31 -0.43 -0.28 3.56
CA TYR A 31 -1.64 -1.08 3.44
C TYR A 31 -2.84 -0.29 3.95
N ALA A 32 -3.93 -0.32 3.20
CA ALA A 32 -5.21 0.26 3.59
C ALA A 32 -6.34 -0.52 2.94
N CYS A 33 -7.48 -0.64 3.63
CA CYS A 33 -8.70 -1.19 3.03
C CYS A 33 -9.37 -0.09 2.19
N LEU A 34 -9.62 -0.33 0.90
CA LEU A 34 -10.20 0.66 0.00
C LEU A 34 -11.64 0.26 -0.39
N PRO A 35 -12.48 1.23 -0.78
CA PRO A 35 -13.74 0.95 -1.45
C PRO A 35 -13.54 0.05 -2.67
N VAL A 36 -14.53 -0.81 -2.93
CA VAL A 36 -14.46 -1.83 -4.00
C VAL A 36 -14.41 -1.25 -5.42
N ASP A 37 -14.73 0.03 -5.59
CA ASP A 37 -14.69 0.76 -6.85
C ASP A 37 -13.37 1.49 -7.09
N VAL A 38 -12.37 1.29 -6.22
CA VAL A 38 -11.00 1.78 -6.41
C VAL A 38 -10.15 0.63 -6.96
N GLU A 39 -9.71 0.78 -8.21
CA GLU A 39 -8.99 -0.24 -8.93
C GLU A 39 -7.46 -0.16 -8.76
N VAL A 40 -6.79 -1.26 -9.08
CA VAL A 40 -5.32 -1.27 -9.21
C VAL A 40 -4.87 -0.25 -10.25
N GLY A 41 -3.83 0.50 -9.93
CA GLY A 41 -3.30 1.58 -10.77
C GLY A 41 -3.96 2.93 -10.53
N GLU A 42 -5.07 2.99 -9.78
CA GLU A 42 -5.66 4.27 -9.40
C GLU A 42 -4.79 5.02 -8.38
N GLN A 43 -4.86 6.34 -8.48
CA GLN A 43 -4.21 7.24 -7.54
C GLN A 43 -5.09 7.47 -6.31
N VAL A 44 -4.47 7.30 -5.15
CA VAL A 44 -5.03 7.64 -3.84
C VAL A 44 -4.08 8.60 -3.13
N GLU A 45 -4.49 9.13 -1.98
CA GLU A 45 -3.65 10.02 -1.19
C GLU A 45 -3.60 9.55 0.27
N VAL A 46 -2.40 9.60 0.85
CA VAL A 46 -2.13 9.24 2.24
C VAL A 46 -1.71 10.49 3.01
N GLY A 47 -2.32 10.73 4.16
CA GLY A 47 -1.96 11.85 5.04
C GLY A 47 -0.70 11.55 5.83
N VAL A 48 0.42 12.18 5.48
CA VAL A 48 1.72 12.01 6.14
C VAL A 48 2.14 13.35 6.72
N SER A 49 2.32 13.43 8.04
CA SER A 49 2.75 14.65 8.76
C SER A 49 1.93 15.90 8.41
N GLY A 50 0.61 15.72 8.22
CA GLY A 50 -0.31 16.82 7.86
C GLY A 50 -0.36 17.17 6.38
N MET A 51 0.39 16.49 5.52
CA MET A 51 0.36 16.67 4.06
C MET A 51 -0.26 15.46 3.36
N TRP A 52 -0.99 15.70 2.27
CA TRP A 52 -1.48 14.63 1.41
C TRP A 52 -0.38 14.24 0.43
N VAL A 53 0.06 12.99 0.51
CA VAL A 53 1.09 12.42 -0.37
C VAL A 53 0.39 11.48 -1.36
N PRO A 54 0.61 11.65 -2.68
CA PRO A 54 0.02 10.77 -3.67
C PRO A 54 0.62 9.36 -3.57
N ALA A 55 -0.23 8.34 -3.75
CA ALA A 55 0.13 6.93 -3.80
C ALA A 55 -0.66 6.24 -4.92
N VAL A 56 -0.18 5.08 -5.36
CA VAL A 56 -0.82 4.29 -6.42
C VAL A 56 -1.20 2.93 -5.84
N VAL A 57 -2.42 2.48 -6.10
CA VAL A 57 -2.88 1.15 -5.72
C VAL A 57 -2.10 0.12 -6.54
N ALA A 58 -1.43 -0.81 -5.87
CA ALA A 58 -0.54 -1.78 -6.51
C ALA A 58 -0.99 -3.22 -6.27
N VAL A 59 -0.62 -4.10 -7.20
CA VAL A 59 -0.81 -5.56 -7.05
C VAL A 59 0.23 -6.11 -6.08
N GLU A 60 -0.18 -7.11 -5.30
CA GLU A 60 0.71 -7.84 -4.42
C GLU A 60 1.10 -9.22 -4.97
N PRO A 61 2.31 -9.71 -4.65
CA PRO A 61 3.34 -9.04 -3.86
C PRO A 61 4.15 -8.05 -4.70
N LEU A 62 4.55 -6.93 -4.10
CA LEU A 62 5.40 -5.92 -4.75
C LEU A 62 6.79 -6.45 -5.14
N TYR A 63 7.21 -7.58 -4.56
CA TYR A 63 8.50 -8.18 -4.82
C TYR A 63 8.40 -9.70 -4.95
N GLY A 64 8.96 -10.24 -6.03
CA GLY A 64 9.02 -11.67 -6.30
C GLY A 64 7.64 -12.34 -6.46
N PRO A 65 6.74 -11.83 -7.33
CA PRO A 65 5.43 -12.43 -7.58
C PRO A 65 5.50 -13.89 -8.08
N GLU A 66 6.62 -14.31 -8.63
CA GLU A 66 6.90 -15.68 -9.04
C GLU A 66 7.17 -16.64 -7.88
N TYR A 67 7.26 -16.14 -6.64
CA TYR A 67 7.50 -16.91 -5.41
C TYR A 67 8.74 -17.83 -5.42
N LEU A 68 9.67 -17.65 -6.37
CA LEU A 68 10.85 -18.52 -6.58
C LEU A 68 11.82 -18.59 -5.39
N ARG A 69 11.68 -17.70 -4.40
CA ARG A 69 12.56 -17.61 -3.22
C ARG A 69 11.93 -18.16 -1.95
N VAL A 70 10.66 -18.58 -2.01
CA VAL A 70 9.97 -19.18 -0.86
C VAL A 70 10.49 -20.61 -0.69
N ARG A 71 11.11 -20.91 0.46
CA ARG A 71 11.50 -22.27 0.83
C ARG A 71 10.34 -22.95 1.55
N THR A 72 10.06 -24.19 1.18
CA THR A 72 9.11 -25.02 1.92
C THR A 72 9.70 -25.41 3.28
N PRO A 73 8.98 -25.24 4.40
CA PRO A 73 9.46 -25.74 5.68
C PRO A 73 9.54 -27.28 5.66
N PRO A 74 10.48 -27.89 6.41
CA PRO A 74 10.51 -29.34 6.58
C PRO A 74 9.21 -29.82 7.25
N ARG A 75 8.76 -31.02 6.84
CA ARG A 75 7.52 -31.65 7.31
C ARG A 75 7.62 -32.15 8.74
#